data_AF-V4SIQ9-F1
#
_entry.id   AF-V4SIQ9-F1
#
_cell.length_a   1.000
_cell.length_b   1.000
_cell.length_c   1.000
_cell.angle_alpha   90.00
_cell.angle_beta   90.00
_cell.angle_gamma   90.00
#
_symmetry.space_group_name_H-M   'P 1'
#
loop_
_entity.id
_entity.type
_entity.pdbx_description
1 polymer ?
#
loop_
_entity_poly.entity_id
_entity_poly.type
_entity_poly.pdbx_seq_one_letter_code
_entity_poly.pdbx_strand_id
1 'polypeptide(L)'
;MASCASLYEVLGIPMGATSQDIKTAYRRLARTLHPDVVAIEGKDSTADEFIKIHAAYSTLSDPLKRAVYDQRLFQTRRRPLTAVSGYSGYSGRNWETDQCW
;
A
#
# COMPACT_ATOMS: atom_id res chain seq x y z
N MET A 1 18.64 -1.62 5.00
CA MET A 1 18.26 -0.37 4.31
C MET A 1 17.15 -0.69 3.32
N ALA A 2 16.12 0.16 3.25
CA ALA A 2 14.84 0.05 2.51
C ALA A 2 13.69 -0.61 3.30
N SER A 3 13.20 0.14 4.28
CA SER A 3 12.06 -0.14 5.15
C SER A 3 11.00 0.95 5.00
N CYS A 4 10.34 1.04 3.84
CA CYS A 4 9.28 2.04 3.66
C CYS A 4 8.23 1.51 2.68
N ALA A 5 7.25 0.79 3.24
CA ALA A 5 5.88 0.66 2.75
C ALA A 5 5.73 0.33 1.25
N SER A 6 6.61 -0.52 0.73
CA SER A 6 6.57 -0.90 -0.69
C SER A 6 5.61 -2.06 -0.89
N LEU A 7 4.83 -2.08 -1.99
CA LEU A 7 3.86 -3.15 -2.27
C LEU A 7 4.51 -4.55 -2.28
N TYR A 8 5.80 -4.62 -2.60
CA TYR A 8 6.62 -5.82 -2.54
C TYR A 8 6.81 -6.34 -1.11
N GLU A 9 6.95 -5.44 -0.12
CA GLU A 9 7.12 -5.76 1.29
C GLU A 9 5.83 -6.32 1.89
N VAL A 10 4.68 -5.75 1.49
CA VAL A 10 3.33 -6.26 1.84
C VAL A 10 3.13 -7.70 1.38
N LEU A 11 3.67 -8.04 0.21
CA LEU A 11 3.63 -9.41 -0.32
C LEU A 11 4.79 -10.29 0.18
N GLY A 12 5.75 -9.74 0.92
CA GLY A 12 6.94 -10.45 1.41
C GLY A 12 7.89 -10.91 0.29
N ILE A 13 7.93 -10.19 -0.83
CA ILE A 13 8.73 -10.54 -2.01
C ILE A 13 9.77 -9.46 -2.33
N PRO A 14 10.89 -9.80 -2.99
CA PRO A 14 11.86 -8.81 -3.43
C PRO A 14 11.32 -7.97 -4.61
N MET A 15 11.83 -6.74 -4.79
CA MET A 15 11.49 -5.87 -5.94
C MET A 15 11.78 -6.50 -7.31
N GLY A 16 12.75 -7.43 -7.37
CA GLY A 16 13.08 -8.18 -8.58
C GLY A 16 12.21 -9.42 -8.84
N ALA A 17 11.18 -9.65 -8.03
CA ALA A 17 10.30 -10.81 -8.17
C ALA A 17 9.55 -10.81 -9.51
N THR A 18 9.38 -12.01 -10.07
CA THR A 18 8.61 -12.21 -11.31
C THR A 18 7.11 -12.15 -11.04
N SER A 19 6.30 -11.97 -12.08
CA SER A 19 4.83 -12.03 -11.96
C SER A 19 4.34 -13.37 -11.42
N GLN A 20 5.11 -14.44 -11.62
CA GLN A 20 4.82 -15.78 -11.11
C GLN A 20 5.06 -15.87 -9.60
N ASP A 21 6.13 -15.24 -9.10
CA ASP A 21 6.41 -15.11 -7.67
C ASP A 21 5.34 -14.28 -6.96
N ILE A 22 4.91 -13.17 -7.58
CA ILE A 22 3.82 -12.30 -7.07
C ILE A 22 2.53 -13.10 -6.90
N LYS A 23 2.13 -13.89 -7.91
CA LYS A 23 0.95 -14.76 -7.85
C LYS A 23 1.09 -15.83 -6.77
N THR A 24 2.28 -16.42 -6.63
CA THR A 24 2.53 -17.48 -5.66
C THR A 24 2.49 -16.95 -4.23
N ALA A 25 3.09 -15.79 -3.97
CA ALA A 25 3.03 -15.11 -2.67
C ALA A 25 1.60 -14.74 -2.29
N TYR A 26 0.83 -14.16 -3.21
CA TYR A 26 -0.59 -13.86 -3.01
C TYR A 26 -1.40 -15.10 -2.60
N ARG A 27 -1.23 -16.22 -3.32
CA ARG A 27 -1.90 -17.49 -3.00
C ARG A 27 -1.48 -18.08 -1.65
N ARG A 28 -0.25 -17.84 -1.20
CA ARG A 28 0.21 -18.27 0.14
C ARG A 28 -0.48 -17.42 1.20
N LEU A 29 -0.41 -16.10 1.09
CA LEU A 29 -0.99 -15.16 2.06
C LEU A 29 -2.52 -15.26 2.15
N ALA A 30 -3.22 -15.44 1.02
CA ALA A 30 -4.66 -15.63 1.01
C ALA A 30 -5.12 -16.89 1.76
N ARG A 31 -4.28 -17.94 1.83
CA ARG A 31 -4.57 -19.13 2.63
C ARG A 31 -4.31 -18.90 4.11
N THR A 32 -3.28 -18.14 4.46
CA THR A 32 -2.95 -17.80 5.85
C THR A 32 -3.97 -16.85 6.46
N LEU A 33 -4.50 -15.91 5.67
CA LEU A 33 -5.48 -14.91 6.10
C LEU A 33 -6.93 -15.37 5.91
N HIS A 34 -7.15 -16.64 5.52
CA HIS A 34 -8.49 -17.14 5.28
C HIS A 34 -9.29 -17.16 6.61
N PRO A 35 -10.53 -16.63 6.63
CA PRO A 35 -11.31 -16.50 7.87
C PRO A 35 -11.60 -17.84 8.56
N ASP A 36 -11.56 -18.94 7.82
CA ASP A 36 -11.72 -20.32 8.34
C ASP A 36 -10.51 -20.80 9.16
N VAL A 37 -9.34 -20.18 8.97
CA VAL A 37 -8.11 -20.45 9.74
C VAL A 37 -7.95 -19.43 10.87
N VAL A 38 -8.40 -18.19 10.65
CA VAL A 38 -8.17 -17.05 11.57
C VAL A 38 -9.36 -16.78 12.50
N ALA A 39 -10.42 -17.60 12.44
CA ALA A 39 -11.55 -17.54 13.38
C ALA A 39 -11.16 -17.67 14.86
N ILE A 40 -9.90 -18.01 15.17
CA ILE A 40 -9.41 -18.35 16.51
C ILE A 40 -8.70 -17.18 17.22
N GLU A 41 -8.13 -16.17 16.51
CA GLU A 41 -7.18 -15.22 17.15
C GLU A 41 -7.43 -13.70 16.97
N GLY A 42 -8.47 -13.27 16.26
CA GLY A 42 -8.83 -11.84 16.19
C GLY A 42 -9.09 -11.36 14.78
N LYS A 43 -10.36 -11.06 14.51
CA LYS A 43 -10.96 -10.89 13.19
C LYS A 43 -10.58 -9.57 12.49
N ASP A 44 -10.25 -8.54 13.26
CA ASP A 44 -10.02 -7.19 12.74
C ASP A 44 -8.66 -7.04 12.05
N SER A 45 -7.59 -7.57 12.64
CA SER A 45 -6.24 -7.44 12.09
C SER A 45 -6.05 -8.15 10.75
N THR A 46 -6.84 -9.19 10.46
CA THR A 46 -6.69 -10.02 9.26
C THR A 46 -7.30 -9.37 8.01
N ALA A 47 -8.41 -8.65 8.19
CA ALA A 47 -9.13 -8.00 7.10
C ALA A 47 -8.30 -6.86 6.50
N ASP A 48 -7.71 -6.02 7.34
CA ASP A 48 -6.85 -4.91 6.91
C ASP A 48 -5.62 -5.41 6.15
N GLU A 49 -4.98 -6.48 6.64
CA GLU A 49 -3.84 -7.09 5.96
C GLU A 49 -4.23 -7.67 4.60
N PHE A 50 -5.39 -8.33 4.51
CA PHE A 50 -5.90 -8.86 3.25
C PHE A 50 -6.16 -7.75 2.22
N ILE A 51 -6.73 -6.62 2.64
CA ILE A 51 -6.94 -5.45 1.77
C ILE A 51 -5.60 -4.93 1.24
N LYS A 52 -4.59 -4.78 2.10
CA LYS A 52 -3.24 -4.33 1.70
C LYS A 52 -2.61 -5.28 0.68
N ILE A 53 -2.69 -6.59 0.93
CA ILE A 53 -2.15 -7.62 0.05
C ILE A 53 -2.85 -7.62 -1.31
N HIS A 54 -4.17 -7.47 -1.32
CA HIS A 54 -4.94 -7.41 -2.56
C HIS A 54 -4.61 -6.15 -3.36
N ALA A 55 -4.50 -4.99 -2.72
CA ALA A 55 -4.07 -3.74 -3.37
C ALA A 55 -2.67 -3.87 -3.97
N ALA A 56 -1.73 -4.49 -3.24
CA ALA A 56 -0.39 -4.77 -3.73
C ALA A 56 -0.40 -5.67 -4.98
N TYR A 57 -1.16 -6.78 -4.92
CA TYR A 57 -1.31 -7.68 -6.05
C TYR A 57 -1.94 -7.00 -7.28
N SER A 58 -2.99 -6.19 -7.10
CA SER A 58 -3.68 -5.49 -8.20
C SER A 58 -2.76 -4.52 -8.96
N THR A 59 -1.76 -3.97 -8.26
CA THR A 59 -0.80 -3.04 -8.86
C THR A 59 0.40 -3.76 -9.47
N LEU A 60 0.91 -4.82 -8.82
CA LEU A 60 2.11 -5.53 -9.27
C LEU A 60 1.84 -6.63 -10.29
N SER A 61 0.61 -7.15 -10.36
CA SER A 61 0.24 -8.21 -11.32
C SER A 61 0.20 -7.71 -12.77
N ASP A 62 -0.08 -6.43 -12.99
CA ASP A 62 -0.12 -5.80 -14.30
C ASP A 62 1.23 -5.10 -14.58
N PRO A 63 1.95 -5.49 -15.65
CA PRO A 63 3.24 -4.89 -15.99
C PRO A 63 3.16 -3.38 -16.23
N LEU A 64 2.05 -2.86 -16.75
CA LEU A 64 1.87 -1.42 -16.98
C LEU A 64 1.75 -0.68 -15.65
N LYS A 65 0.91 -1.18 -14.73
CA LYS A 65 0.74 -0.59 -13.40
C LYS A 65 2.02 -0.69 -12.57
N ARG A 66 2.75 -1.80 -12.69
CA ARG A 66 4.06 -1.98 -12.06
C ARG A 66 5.06 -0.95 -12.57
N ALA A 67 5.13 -0.72 -13.88
CA ALA A 67 6.02 0.29 -14.45
C ALA A 67 5.68 1.72 -13.94
N VAL A 68 4.39 2.06 -13.84
CA VAL A 68 3.95 3.34 -13.27
C VAL A 68 4.32 3.46 -11.79
N TYR A 69 4.10 2.39 -11.02
CA TYR A 69 4.46 2.34 -9.60
C TYR A 69 5.96 2.50 -9.39
N ASP A 70 6.77 1.75 -10.15
CA ASP A 70 8.23 1.81 -10.10
C ASP A 70 8.71 3.22 -10.52
N GLN A 71 8.15 3.80 -11.59
CA GLN A 71 8.46 5.18 -12.02
C GLN A 71 8.14 6.21 -10.92
N ARG A 72 6.97 6.10 -10.27
CA ARG A 72 6.57 6.97 -9.15
C ARG A 72 7.49 6.82 -7.94
N LEU A 73 7.98 5.61 -7.68
CA LEU A 73 8.98 5.31 -6.65
C LEU A 73 10.29 6.05 -6.95
N PHE A 74 10.78 6.01 -8.19
CA PHE A 74 11.96 6.74 -8.61
C PHE A 74 11.76 8.27 -8.52
N GLN A 75 10.59 8.78 -8.90
CA GLN A 75 10.29 10.20 -8.88
C GLN A 75 10.14 10.75 -7.44
N THR A 76 9.55 9.95 -6.54
CA THR A 76 9.42 10.27 -5.11
C THR A 76 10.80 10.34 -4.43
N ARG A 77 11.75 9.49 -4.85
CA ARG A 77 13.14 9.55 -4.37
C ARG A 77 13.97 10.68 -4.99
N ARG A 78 13.42 11.42 -5.98
CA ARG A 78 14.10 12.53 -6.69
C ARG A 78 13.48 13.91 -6.42
N ARG A 79 12.82 14.16 -5.28
CA ARG A 79 12.50 15.55 -4.88
C ARG A 79 13.75 16.21 -4.24
N PRO A 80 14.44 17.15 -4.92
CA PRO A 80 15.27 18.11 -4.21
C PRO A 80 14.36 19.00 -3.35
N LEU A 81 14.71 19.15 -2.08
CA LEU A 81 14.06 20.06 -1.13
C LEU A 81 14.42 21.51 -1.45
N THR A 82 14.01 22.03 -2.61
CA THR A 82 14.20 23.44 -2.96
C THR A 82 12.98 23.96 -3.71
N ALA A 83 11.93 24.27 -2.96
CA ALA A 83 10.95 25.27 -3.35
C ALA A 83 10.45 25.97 -2.08
N VAL A 84 11.34 26.78 -1.51
CA VAL A 84 10.89 27.91 -0.71
C VAL A 84 10.31 28.93 -1.69
N SER A 85 9.00 29.12 -1.65
CA SER A 85 8.34 30.36 -2.04
C SER A 85 7.05 30.42 -1.26
N GLY A 86 7.11 31.18 -0.17
CA GLY A 86 5.92 31.58 0.54
C GLY A 86 5.13 32.59 -0.29
N TYR A 87 3.80 32.51 -0.18
CA TYR A 87 3.01 33.64 0.27
C TYR A 87 1.66 33.12 0.80
N SER A 88 1.34 33.65 1.97
CA SER A 88 0.03 33.93 2.57
C SER A 88 -1.25 33.50 1.85
N GLY A 89 -2.13 32.85 2.60
CA GLY A 89 -3.54 32.64 2.24
C GLY A 89 -4.30 31.97 3.38
N TYR A 90 -4.56 32.73 4.45
CA TYR A 90 -5.49 32.33 5.51
C TYR A 90 -6.88 32.05 4.92
N SER A 91 -7.45 30.88 5.15
CA SER A 91 -8.89 30.74 5.39
C SER A 91 -9.27 29.37 5.96
N GLY A 92 -9.92 29.41 7.12
CA GLY A 92 -11.06 28.53 7.39
C GLY A 92 -10.77 27.10 7.81
N ARG A 93 -10.43 26.92 9.09
CA ARG A 93 -10.88 25.72 9.81
C ARG A 93 -12.40 25.85 9.97
N ASN A 94 -13.16 24.91 9.41
CA ASN A 94 -14.49 24.60 9.91
C ASN A 94 -14.77 23.13 9.63
N TRP A 95 -14.28 22.26 10.52
CA TRP A 95 -14.85 20.93 10.67
C TRP A 95 -16.08 21.13 11.55
N GLU A 96 -17.18 21.46 10.89
CA GLU A 96 -18.50 21.54 11.49
C GLU A 96 -18.85 20.12 11.96
N THR A 97 -18.84 19.94 13.27
CA THR A 97 -19.36 18.74 13.92
C THR A 97 -20.86 18.75 13.76
N ASP A 98 -21.36 18.04 12.75
CA ASP A 98 -22.78 17.86 12.55
C ASP A 98 -23.19 16.41 12.83
N GLN A 99 -23.89 16.29 13.95
CA GLN A 99 -25.07 15.44 14.14
C GLN A 99 -24.83 13.93 14.39
N CYS A 100 -24.55 13.64 15.65
CA CYS A 100 -25.17 12.49 16.31
C CYS A 100 -26.69 12.73 16.34
N TRP A 101 -27.46 11.85 15.71
CA TRP A 101 -28.85 11.54 16.05
C TRP A 101 -28.91 10.07 16.46
#